data_AF-A0A3M1XG39-F1
#
_entry.id   AF-A0A3M1XG39-F1
#
_cell.length_a   1.000
_cell.length_b   1.000
_cell.length_c   1.000
_cell.angle_alpha   90.00
_cell.angle_beta   90.00
_cell.angle_gamma   90.00
#
_symmetry.space_group_name_H-M   'P 1'
#
loop_
_entity.id
_entity.type
_entity.pdbx_description
1 polymer ?
#
loop_
_entity_poly.entity_id
_entity_poly.type
_entity_poly.pdbx_seq_one_letter_code
_entity_poly.pdbx_strand_id
1 'polypeptide(L)'
;MLRTVLIAVIFAVASLQGAVSVVKHSSREIVLRLNVDRLEVEPVASNGTQQLYSLYYPDADILKQAGAPLIPYSRVRVIIPP
;
A
#
# COMPACT_ATOMS: atom_id res chain seq x y z
N MET A 1 2.57 -45.25 -16.16
CA MET A 1 1.70 -44.95 -14.99
C MET A 1 1.73 -43.43 -14.78
N LEU A 2 0.82 -42.69 -15.42
CA LEU A 2 0.75 -41.23 -15.29
C LEU A 2 -0.03 -40.88 -14.03
N ARG A 3 0.58 -40.14 -13.10
CA ARG A 3 -0.08 -39.60 -11.91
C ARG A 3 -0.60 -38.20 -12.24
N THR A 4 -1.91 -38.06 -12.36
CA THR A 4 -2.55 -36.74 -12.52
C THR A 4 -2.57 -36.04 -11.17
N VAL A 5 -1.99 -34.85 -11.09
CA VAL A 5 -2.02 -34.00 -9.88
C VAL A 5 -3.14 -32.98 -10.04
N LEU A 6 -4.09 -32.99 -9.11
CA LEU A 6 -5.14 -31.99 -9.03
C LEU A 6 -4.59 -30.77 -8.26
N ILE A 7 -4.62 -29.59 -8.87
CA ILE A 7 -4.23 -28.33 -8.21
C ILE A 7 -5.50 -27.50 -8.03
N ALA A 8 -5.92 -27.30 -6.77
CA ALA A 8 -7.00 -26.39 -6.42
C ALA A 8 -6.40 -25.01 -6.12
N VAL A 9 -6.83 -23.99 -6.87
CA VAL A 9 -6.44 -22.59 -6.66
C VAL A 9 -7.53 -21.94 -5.83
N ILE A 10 -7.20 -21.56 -4.59
CA ILE A 10 -8.13 -20.88 -3.67
C ILE A 10 -7.78 -19.39 -3.66
N PHE A 11 -8.74 -18.56 -4.05
CA PHE A 11 -8.62 -17.10 -3.96
C PHE A 11 -9.25 -16.63 -2.63
N ALA A 12 -8.42 -16.25 -1.67
CA ALA A 12 -8.88 -15.58 -0.47
C ALA A 12 -8.91 -14.06 -0.72
N VAL A 13 -10.11 -13.49 -0.85
CA VAL A 13 -10.30 -12.04 -0.90
C VAL A 13 -10.45 -11.55 0.54
N ALA A 14 -9.36 -11.12 1.16
CA ALA A 14 -9.42 -10.36 2.40
C ALA A 14 -9.71 -8.90 2.03
N SER A 15 -10.97 -8.44 2.16
CA SER A 15 -11.23 -7.01 2.13
C SER A 15 -10.72 -6.41 3.45
N LEU A 16 -9.51 -5.87 3.43
CA LEU A 16 -8.91 -5.21 4.58
C LEU A 16 -9.44 -3.77 4.65
N GLN A 17 -10.25 -3.51 5.67
CA GLN A 17 -10.53 -2.15 6.10
C GLN A 17 -9.22 -1.48 6.51
N GLY A 18 -8.76 -0.52 5.71
CA GLY A 18 -7.70 0.44 6.03
C GLY A 18 -6.29 -0.14 6.14
N ALA A 19 -5.40 0.29 5.24
CA ALA A 19 -3.96 0.01 5.36
C ALA A 19 -3.38 0.42 6.73
N VAL A 20 -4.00 1.37 7.45
CA VAL A 20 -3.54 1.81 8.78
C VAL A 20 -4.48 1.37 9.90
N SER A 21 -3.92 0.74 10.93
CA SER A 21 -4.62 0.31 12.15
C SER A 21 -3.99 0.90 13.42
N VAL A 22 -4.79 1.10 14.47
CA VAL A 22 -4.31 1.53 15.79
C VAL A 22 -3.93 0.27 16.59
N VAL A 23 -2.66 0.14 16.96
CA VAL A 23 -2.15 -0.99 17.76
C VAL A 23 -2.27 -0.71 19.25
N LYS A 24 -2.04 0.55 19.66
CA LYS A 24 -2.13 0.98 21.06
C LYS A 24 -2.60 2.42 21.13
N HIS A 25 -3.49 2.70 22.06
CA HIS A 25 -3.95 4.05 22.36
C HIS A 25 -4.05 4.20 23.88
N SER A 26 -3.30 5.16 24.43
CA SER A 26 -3.35 5.55 25.84
C SER A 26 -3.29 7.08 25.94
N SER A 27 -3.43 7.61 27.16
CA SER A 27 -3.31 9.05 27.42
C SER A 27 -1.93 9.65 27.11
N ARG A 28 -0.90 8.81 26.88
CA ARG A 28 0.49 9.25 26.67
C ARG A 28 1.12 8.74 25.37
N GLU A 29 0.46 7.81 24.67
CA GLU A 29 1.07 7.11 23.55
C GLU A 29 0.01 6.61 22.57
N ILE A 30 0.29 6.79 21.28
CA ILE A 30 -0.49 6.26 20.17
C ILE A 30 0.46 5.51 19.25
N VAL A 31 0.22 4.21 19.06
CA VAL A 31 1.00 3.36 18.17
C VAL A 31 0.11 2.98 17.00
N LEU A 32 0.54 3.36 15.80
CA LEU A 32 -0.11 3.04 14.54
C LEU A 32 0.68 1.98 13.78
N ARG A 33 -0.01 1.09 13.07
CA ARG A 33 0.59 0.13 12.14
C ARG A 33 0.02 0.36 10.75
N LEU A 34 0.91 0.65 9.80
CA LEU A 34 0.61 0.62 8.38
C LEU A 34 0.94 -0.79 7.85
N ASN A 35 -0.07 -1.52 7.42
CA ASN A 35 0.06 -2.75 6.65
C ASN A 35 -0.10 -2.40 5.17
N VAL A 36 0.94 -2.66 4.38
CA VAL A 36 0.90 -2.54 2.92
C VAL A 36 0.78 -3.95 2.36
N ASP A 37 -0.43 -4.40 2.09
CA ASP A 37 -0.67 -5.77 1.61
C ASP A 37 -0.22 -5.97 0.16
N ARG A 38 -0.27 -4.88 -0.62
CA ARG A 38 0.09 -4.90 -2.04
C ARG A 38 0.73 -3.57 -2.43
N LEU A 39 1.89 -3.67 -3.08
CA LEU A 39 2.52 -2.57 -3.78
C LEU A 39 2.37 -2.83 -5.28
N GLU A 40 1.77 -1.87 -5.98
CA GLU A 40 1.56 -1.90 -7.42
C GLU A 40 2.53 -0.94 -8.11
N VAL A 41 2.88 -1.27 -9.37
CA VAL A 41 3.85 -0.52 -10.17
C VAL A 41 3.24 -0.29 -11.54
N GLU A 42 3.12 0.97 -11.94
CA GLU A 42 2.54 1.36 -13.23
C GLU A 42 3.50 2.23 -14.05
N PRO A 43 3.65 2.00 -15.36
CA PRO A 43 4.42 2.87 -16.24
C PRO A 43 3.70 4.22 -16.41
N VAL A 44 4.42 5.34 -16.22
CA VAL A 44 3.84 6.69 -16.28
C VAL A 44 4.35 7.56 -17.42
N ALA A 45 5.59 7.37 -17.85
CA ALA A 45 6.16 8.11 -18.97
C ALA A 45 7.38 7.39 -19.55
N SER A 46 7.61 7.56 -20.85
CA SER A 46 8.80 7.03 -21.53
C SER A 46 9.48 8.16 -22.28
N ASN A 47 10.81 8.19 -22.27
CA ASN A 47 11.60 9.13 -23.08
C ASN A 47 12.36 8.40 -24.22
N GLY A 48 11.92 7.20 -24.61
CA GLY A 48 12.52 6.39 -25.67
C GLY A 48 13.77 5.61 -25.26
N THR A 49 14.46 6.00 -24.18
CA THR A 49 15.61 5.25 -23.62
C THR A 49 15.36 4.74 -22.21
N GLN A 50 14.41 5.35 -21.49
CA GLN A 50 14.06 5.02 -20.12
C GLN A 50 12.53 5.04 -19.94
N GLN A 51 12.04 4.08 -19.15
CA GLN A 51 10.66 4.00 -18.71
C GLN A 51 10.58 4.45 -17.26
N LEU A 52 9.76 5.48 -17.00
CA LEU A 52 9.40 5.91 -15.65
C LEU A 52 8.23 5.08 -15.15
N TYR A 53 8.31 4.67 -13.89
CA TYR A 53 7.29 3.92 -13.18
C TYR A 53 6.84 4.68 -11.93
N SER A 54 5.57 4.59 -11.59
CA SER A 54 5.02 5.02 -10.32
C SER A 54 4.74 3.80 -9.45
N LEU A 55 5.11 3.87 -8.17
CA LEU A 55 4.74 2.88 -7.17
C LEU A 55 3.59 3.43 -6.34
N TYR A 56 2.58 2.62 -6.05
CA TYR A 56 1.49 2.98 -5.15
C TYR A 56 0.94 1.74 -4.46
N TYR A 57 0.19 1.95 -3.37
CA TYR A 57 -0.59 0.90 -2.72
C TYR A 57 -2.04 1.38 -2.59
N PRO A 58 -3.01 0.47 -2.46
CA PRO A 58 -4.41 0.84 -2.30
C PRO A 58 -4.60 1.85 -1.15
N ASP A 59 -5.43 2.86 -1.37
CA ASP A 59 -5.73 3.96 -0.42
C ASP A 59 -4.56 4.92 -0.12
N ALA A 60 -3.44 4.85 -0.85
CA ALA A 60 -2.36 5.83 -0.74
C ALA A 60 -2.71 7.15 -1.46
N ASP A 61 -2.48 8.28 -0.79
CA ASP A 61 -2.35 9.57 -1.45
C ASP A 61 -0.98 9.68 -2.14
N ILE A 62 -0.89 10.47 -3.22
CA ILE A 62 0.39 10.69 -3.94
C ILE A 62 0.90 12.09 -3.64
N LEU A 63 2.11 12.20 -3.11
CA LEU A 63 2.78 13.49 -2.96
C LEU A 63 3.40 13.87 -4.30
N LYS A 64 2.86 14.92 -4.94
CA LYS A 64 3.38 15.48 -6.19
C LYS A 64 4.24 16.70 -5.89
N GLN A 65 5.56 16.54 -6.03
CA GLN A 65 6.52 17.65 -5.96
C GLN A 65 7.26 17.76 -7.30
N ALA A 66 7.33 18.97 -7.85
CA ALA A 66 7.97 19.21 -9.15
C ALA A 66 9.44 18.78 -9.11
N GLY A 67 9.83 17.92 -10.07
CA GLY A 67 11.20 17.40 -10.17
C GLY A 67 11.56 16.29 -9.16
N ALA A 68 10.63 15.87 -8.29
CA ALA A 68 10.85 14.79 -7.34
C ALA A 68 10.11 13.51 -7.74
N PRO A 69 10.58 12.33 -7.30
CA PRO A 69 9.85 11.08 -7.44
C PRO A 69 8.45 11.16 -6.80
N LEU A 70 7.48 10.50 -7.42
CA LEU A 70 6.14 10.33 -6.83
C LEU A 70 6.25 9.36 -5.66
N ILE A 71 5.93 9.84 -4.45
CA ILE A 71 6.00 9.03 -3.23
C ILE A 71 4.57 8.80 -2.71
N PRO A 72 4.09 7.54 -2.68
CA PRO A 72 2.80 7.20 -2.10
C PRO A 72 2.87 7.30 -0.57
N TYR A 73 1.84 7.86 0.07
CA TYR A 73 1.76 8.01 1.52
C TYR A 73 0.35 7.80 2.06
N SER A 74 0.23 7.44 3.34
CA SER A 74 -1.05 7.30 4.04
C SER A 74 -1.24 8.46 4.98
N ARG A 75 -2.47 8.99 5.04
CA ARG A 75 -2.83 10.07 5.98
C ARG A 75 -3.71 9.53 7.10
N VAL A 76 -3.28 9.74 8.34
CA VAL A 76 -4.06 9.39 9.53
C VAL A 76 -4.36 10.67 10.30
N ARG A 77 -5.63 10.85 10.69
CA ARG A 77 -6.05 11.93 11.60
C ARG A 77 -6.23 11.35 12.99
N VAL A 78 -5.61 11.96 13.98
CA VAL A 78 -5.64 11.52 15.37
C VAL A 78 -6.08 12.69 16.25
N ILE A 79 -6.99 12.43 17.18
CA ILE A 79 -7.44 13.43 18.17
C ILE A 79 -6.51 13.30 19.37
N ILE A 80 -5.73 14.35 19.63
CA ILE A 80 -4.86 14.45 20.82
C ILE A 80 -5.62 15.31 21.84
N PRO A 81 -6.01 14.78 23.01
CA PRO A 81 -6.57 15.58 24.09
C PRO A 81 -5.59 16.68 24.52
N PRO A 82 -6.09 17.84 25.01
CA PRO A 82 -5.24 18.92 25.51
C PRO A 82 -4.31 18.48 26.66
#